data_AF-A0A653TD04-F1
#
_entry.id   AF-A0A653TD04-F1
#
_cell.length_a   1.000
_cell.length_b   1.000
_cell.length_c   1.000
_cell.angle_alpha   90.00
_cell.angle_beta   90.00
_cell.angle_gamma   90.00
#
_symmetry.space_group_name_H-M   'P 1'
#
loop_
_entity.id
_entity.type
_entity.pdbx_description
1 polymer ?
#
loop_
_entity_poly.entity_id
_entity_poly.type
_entity_poly.pdbx_seq_one_letter_code
_entity_poly.pdbx_strand_id
1 'polypeptide(L)'
;MITVVLAGGLLTAGSAPAGASSWPFGWWNWIAANAQSPAAAQPSASASPLASAAPSASASAAAPASSPAADPETPAAAAPVEDPAPAEEPAQVEAPAPAPAAAAPAPPPAAPAAPAPAPAAPAPAAPAPAAPAPAPAPAAPAGGSAPSNAVAQRSFDLINQYRLANGLAPLRYNAGLESVAQNWSNTMMRDINAQGSAGFRHNPDASAQIPSGWTRAAENIAVNADADALFAAWKASPGHNANMLNAGLTDFGFGSARLSAGSPYGAQLVATQNFATYAK
;
A
#
# COMPACT_ATOMS: atom_id res chain seq x y z
N MET A 1 -36.52 -48.60 1.35
CA MET A 1 -35.16 -48.64 1.91
C MET A 1 -34.38 -47.50 1.26
N ILE A 2 -34.20 -46.39 1.98
CA ILE A 2 -33.37 -45.26 1.53
C ILE A 2 -32.39 -45.01 2.67
N THR A 3 -31.14 -45.38 2.43
CA THR A 3 -30.02 -45.12 3.33
C THR A 3 -29.56 -43.69 3.07
N VAL A 4 -29.76 -42.81 4.05
CA VAL A 4 -29.14 -41.48 4.10
C VAL A 4 -27.81 -41.64 4.85
N VAL A 5 -26.69 -41.35 4.20
CA VAL A 5 -25.39 -41.20 4.85
C VAL A 5 -25.11 -39.71 4.99
N LEU A 6 -25.18 -39.19 6.22
CA LEU A 6 -24.71 -37.87 6.60
C LEU A 6 -23.23 -37.97 6.96
N ALA A 7 -22.36 -37.46 6.10
CA ALA A 7 -20.96 -37.22 6.44
C ALA A 7 -20.81 -35.76 6.92
N GLY A 8 -20.66 -35.60 8.23
CA GLY A 8 -20.27 -34.33 8.85
C GLY A 8 -18.81 -34.01 8.52
N GLY A 9 -18.58 -32.87 7.86
CA GLY A 9 -17.27 -32.25 7.71
C GLY A 9 -17.22 -30.98 8.55
N LEU A 10 -16.44 -31.02 9.61
CA LEU A 10 -16.10 -29.90 10.47
C LEU A 10 -15.34 -28.85 9.64
N LEU A 11 -15.90 -27.64 9.45
CA LEU A 11 -15.15 -26.50 8.89
C LEU A 11 -14.22 -25.96 9.99
N THR A 12 -13.04 -26.56 10.09
CA THR A 12 -11.90 -25.94 10.78
C THR A 12 -11.50 -24.68 10.02
N ALA A 13 -11.43 -23.56 10.74
CA ALA A 13 -10.86 -22.31 10.24
C ALA A 13 -9.53 -22.60 9.53
N GLY A 14 -9.49 -22.36 8.21
CA GLY A 14 -8.27 -22.49 7.44
C GLY A 14 -7.26 -21.47 7.95
N SER A 15 -6.21 -21.97 8.60
CA SER A 15 -5.02 -21.21 8.94
C SER A 15 -4.55 -20.47 7.68
N ALA A 16 -4.32 -19.16 7.82
CA ALA A 16 -3.57 -18.40 6.84
C ALA A 16 -2.25 -19.17 6.56
N PRO A 17 -1.82 -19.30 5.29
CA PRO A 17 -0.57 -19.96 5.00
C PRO A 17 0.55 -19.27 5.78
N ALA A 18 1.23 -20.04 6.61
CA ALA A 18 2.46 -19.62 7.28
C ALA A 18 3.47 -19.25 6.19
N GLY A 19 3.74 -17.95 6.07
CA GLY A 19 4.51 -17.38 4.96
C GLY A 19 4.43 -15.86 4.84
N ALA A 20 3.67 -15.16 5.70
CA ALA A 20 3.67 -13.69 5.78
C ALA A 20 4.92 -13.11 6.46
N SER A 21 6.04 -13.84 6.45
CA SER A 21 7.29 -13.47 7.08
C SER A 21 8.28 -13.03 5.99
N SER A 22 8.57 -11.73 5.96
CA SER A 22 9.55 -11.04 5.09
C SER A 22 9.15 -10.85 3.62
N TRP A 23 8.42 -9.76 3.36
CA TRP A 23 8.47 -9.12 2.04
C TRP A 23 9.79 -8.35 1.93
N PRO A 24 10.66 -8.64 0.94
CA PRO A 24 12.01 -8.07 0.88
C PRO A 24 12.00 -6.70 0.20
N PHE A 25 11.31 -5.71 0.74
CA PHE A 25 11.29 -4.38 0.11
C PHE A 25 11.41 -3.27 1.14
N GLY A 26 12.60 -2.66 1.17
CA GLY A 26 12.85 -1.38 1.81
C GLY A 26 12.44 -0.25 0.88
N TRP A 27 11.59 0.64 1.35
CA TRP A 27 11.15 1.83 0.61
C TRP A 27 10.57 2.85 1.57
N TRP A 28 11.19 4.03 1.55
CA TRP A 28 10.79 5.24 2.25
C TRP A 28 10.13 6.21 1.25
N ASN A 29 9.13 6.92 1.76
CA ASN A 29 8.85 8.35 1.59
C ASN A 29 8.72 8.91 0.15
N TRP A 30 7.47 9.04 -0.32
CA TRP A 30 7.07 10.23 -1.08
C TRP A 30 6.22 11.13 -0.18
N ILE A 31 6.88 12.08 0.48
CA ILE A 31 6.26 13.39 0.76
C ILE A 31 7.01 14.37 -0.12
N ALA A 32 6.48 14.66 -1.31
CA ALA A 32 6.89 15.88 -2.02
C ALA A 32 6.14 17.06 -1.38
N ALA A 33 6.81 17.75 -0.47
CA ALA A 33 6.40 19.08 -0.04
C ALA A 33 7.00 20.11 -1.01
N ASN A 34 6.25 20.55 -2.02
CA ASN A 34 6.65 21.73 -2.78
C ASN A 34 6.32 22.97 -1.96
N ALA A 35 7.32 23.55 -1.30
CA ALA A 35 7.28 24.92 -0.83
C ALA A 35 7.88 25.85 -1.89
N GLN A 36 7.16 26.06 -3.00
CA GLN A 36 7.44 27.20 -3.88
C GLN A 36 6.13 27.97 -4.12
N SER A 37 6.01 29.09 -3.42
CA SER A 37 5.04 30.15 -3.70
C SER A 37 5.26 30.72 -5.12
N PRO A 38 4.22 31.26 -5.78
CA PRO A 38 4.33 31.72 -7.15
C PRO A 38 5.11 33.04 -7.23
N ALA A 39 6.19 33.07 -8.00
CA ALA A 39 6.79 34.33 -8.41
C ALA A 39 5.92 34.95 -9.52
N ALA A 40 5.62 36.23 -9.34
CA ALA A 40 4.76 37.04 -10.19
C ALA A 40 5.28 37.13 -11.64
N ALA A 41 4.32 37.17 -12.57
CA ALA A 41 4.55 37.51 -13.96
C ALA A 41 5.06 38.95 -14.14
N GLN A 42 6.05 39.15 -15.00
CA GLN A 42 6.16 40.34 -15.85
C GLN A 42 6.70 39.97 -17.25
N PRO A 43 6.18 40.60 -18.32
CA PRO A 43 6.49 40.26 -19.70
C PRO A 43 7.66 41.10 -20.24
N SER A 44 8.32 40.67 -21.32
CA SER A 44 9.00 41.60 -22.24
C SER A 44 9.10 41.05 -23.65
N ALA A 45 8.99 41.98 -24.58
CA ALA A 45 8.64 41.81 -25.98
C ALA A 45 9.85 41.77 -26.93
N SER A 46 9.50 41.59 -28.20
CA SER A 46 10.24 41.32 -29.44
C SER A 46 11.31 42.31 -29.96
N ALA A 47 12.04 41.80 -30.98
CA ALA A 47 12.69 42.42 -32.15
C ALA A 47 14.19 42.78 -32.01
N SER A 48 15.14 42.04 -32.64
CA SER A 48 15.58 41.98 -34.08
C SER A 48 16.58 43.10 -34.48
N PRO A 49 17.42 42.99 -35.55
CA PRO A 49 18.06 41.80 -36.15
C PRO A 49 19.49 42.02 -36.78
N LEU A 50 20.05 40.92 -37.35
CA LEU A 50 20.85 40.76 -38.61
C LEU A 50 22.18 41.50 -38.89
N ALA A 51 23.25 40.72 -39.18
CA ALA A 51 24.03 40.67 -40.45
C ALA A 51 25.35 39.89 -40.23
N SER A 52 25.59 38.72 -40.83
CA SER A 52 26.01 38.41 -42.22
C SER A 52 27.54 38.43 -42.42
N ALA A 53 28.15 37.24 -42.62
CA ALA A 53 29.05 36.91 -43.75
C ALA A 53 29.85 35.62 -43.49
N ALA A 54 29.71 34.64 -44.39
CA ALA A 54 30.69 33.59 -44.68
C ALA A 54 31.60 34.07 -45.86
N PRO A 55 32.73 33.42 -46.24
CA PRO A 55 32.67 32.10 -46.91
C PRO A 55 33.87 31.13 -46.70
N SER A 56 33.66 29.88 -47.13
CA SER A 56 34.55 28.88 -47.77
C SER A 56 35.99 28.63 -47.32
N ALA A 57 36.36 27.35 -47.06
CA ALA A 57 37.07 26.46 -48.01
C ALA A 57 37.70 25.21 -47.33
N SER A 58 38.18 24.29 -48.17
CA SER A 58 38.39 22.85 -47.97
C SER A 58 39.79 22.42 -47.48
N ALA A 59 39.88 21.13 -47.08
CA ALA A 59 41.01 20.18 -47.25
C ALA A 59 42.13 20.00 -46.18
N SER A 60 42.13 18.79 -45.59
CA SER A 60 43.17 17.72 -45.56
C SER A 60 44.67 18.01 -45.26
N ALA A 61 45.21 17.19 -44.33
CA ALA A 61 46.55 16.55 -44.27
C ALA A 61 47.54 16.92 -43.12
N ALA A 62 47.73 15.94 -42.22
CA ALA A 62 48.95 15.38 -41.61
C ALA A 62 50.18 16.22 -41.13
N ALA A 63 50.43 16.14 -39.81
CA ALA A 63 51.68 15.87 -39.02
C ALA A 63 52.96 16.76 -39.18
N PRO A 64 53.85 16.87 -38.15
CA PRO A 64 54.77 15.77 -37.78
C PRO A 64 55.04 15.56 -36.26
N ALA A 65 55.88 14.54 -36.01
CA ALA A 65 56.17 13.80 -34.79
C ALA A 65 57.02 14.51 -33.70
N SER A 66 56.99 13.94 -32.47
CA SER A 66 58.20 13.44 -31.77
C SER A 66 57.82 12.53 -30.58
N SER A 67 58.44 11.36 -30.54
CA SER A 67 58.52 10.39 -29.42
C SER A 67 59.97 10.44 -28.87
N PRO A 68 60.35 9.93 -27.68
CA PRO A 68 60.26 8.49 -27.38
C PRO A 68 59.88 8.11 -25.93
N ALA A 69 59.72 6.79 -25.75
CA ALA A 69 59.25 6.03 -24.60
C ALA A 69 60.26 5.85 -23.44
N ALA A 70 59.72 5.55 -22.24
CA ALA A 70 60.29 4.62 -21.27
C ALA A 70 59.20 4.13 -20.28
N ASP A 71 59.10 2.80 -20.19
CA ASP A 71 58.62 1.89 -19.13
C ASP A 71 57.16 1.89 -18.59
N PRO A 72 56.44 0.75 -18.70
CA PRO A 72 55.28 0.44 -17.87
C PRO A 72 55.70 -0.29 -16.58
N GLU A 73 55.42 0.30 -15.42
CA GLU A 73 55.54 -0.42 -14.14
C GLU A 73 54.44 -1.48 -14.00
N THR A 74 54.91 -2.69 -13.71
CA THR A 74 54.14 -3.88 -13.36
C THR A 74 53.71 -3.81 -11.89
N PRO A 75 52.47 -4.15 -11.52
CA PRO A 75 52.19 -4.64 -10.18
C PRO A 75 52.29 -6.16 -10.16
N ALA A 76 53.18 -6.63 -9.29
CA ALA A 76 53.47 -8.02 -9.02
C ALA A 76 52.26 -8.80 -8.51
N ALA A 77 52.27 -10.09 -8.84
CA ALA A 77 51.37 -11.12 -8.38
C ALA A 77 51.28 -11.17 -6.84
N ALA A 78 50.05 -11.15 -6.32
CA ALA A 78 49.74 -11.58 -4.96
C ALA A 78 49.18 -13.02 -5.00
N ALA A 79 49.72 -13.84 -4.11
CA ALA A 79 49.43 -15.25 -3.90
C ALA A 79 47.95 -15.56 -3.58
N PRO A 80 47.50 -16.81 -3.73
CA PRO A 80 46.12 -17.20 -3.44
C PRO A 80 45.89 -17.20 -1.92
N VAL A 81 44.92 -16.42 -1.47
CA VAL A 81 44.40 -16.46 -0.10
C VAL A 81 43.53 -17.71 0.05
N GLU A 82 43.91 -18.55 1.00
CA GLU A 82 43.17 -19.72 1.43
C GLU A 82 41.80 -19.35 2.01
N ASP A 83 40.87 -20.25 1.72
CA ASP A 83 39.49 -20.35 2.17
C ASP A 83 39.40 -20.45 3.72
N PRO A 84 38.78 -19.49 4.44
CA PRO A 84 38.34 -19.74 5.79
C PRO A 84 37.00 -20.50 5.76
N ALA A 85 37.08 -21.74 6.23
CA ALA A 85 35.98 -22.62 6.58
C ALA A 85 34.79 -21.89 7.25
N PRO A 86 33.55 -22.39 7.05
CA PRO A 86 32.34 -21.74 7.52
C PRO A 86 32.33 -21.60 9.04
N ALA A 87 32.19 -20.36 9.49
CA ALA A 87 31.93 -20.02 10.88
C ALA A 87 30.63 -20.69 11.33
N GLU A 88 30.74 -21.41 12.43
CA GLU A 88 29.67 -22.17 13.07
C GLU A 88 28.45 -21.29 13.35
N GLU A 89 27.31 -21.86 12.97
CA GLU A 89 25.96 -21.44 13.30
C GLU A 89 25.84 -21.25 14.82
N PRO A 90 25.45 -20.06 15.34
CA PRO A 90 25.23 -19.91 16.76
C PRO A 90 24.03 -20.76 17.17
N ALA A 91 24.31 -21.73 18.03
CA ALA A 91 23.36 -22.62 18.66
C ALA A 91 22.09 -21.88 19.09
N GLN A 92 20.96 -22.42 18.65
CA GLN A 92 19.62 -22.07 19.11
C GLN A 92 19.59 -22.21 20.64
N VAL A 93 19.47 -21.09 21.34
CA VAL A 93 19.09 -21.10 22.75
C VAL A 93 17.59 -21.39 22.79
N GLU A 94 17.27 -22.68 22.94
CA GLU A 94 15.93 -23.19 23.16
C GLU A 94 15.38 -22.53 24.45
N ALA A 95 14.39 -21.65 24.27
CA ALA A 95 13.65 -21.07 25.39
C ALA A 95 12.91 -22.22 26.12
N PRO A 96 12.96 -22.30 27.46
CA PRO A 96 12.30 -23.37 28.18
C PRO A 96 10.78 -23.26 27.98
N ALA A 97 10.17 -24.38 27.57
CA ALA A 97 8.73 -24.56 27.50
C ALA A 97 8.07 -24.19 28.85
N PRO A 98 6.94 -23.46 28.86
CA PRO A 98 6.18 -23.28 30.09
C PRO A 98 5.63 -24.65 30.53
N ALA A 99 5.93 -25.02 31.77
CA ALA A 99 5.40 -26.20 32.43
C ALA A 99 3.85 -26.23 32.35
N PRO A 100 3.22 -27.40 32.18
CA PRO A 100 1.77 -27.50 32.18
C PRO A 100 1.25 -27.13 33.57
N ALA A 101 0.42 -26.09 33.63
CA ALA A 101 -0.33 -25.76 34.83
C ALA A 101 -1.23 -26.95 35.19
N ALA A 102 -1.01 -27.51 36.37
CA ALA A 102 -1.79 -28.58 36.94
C ALA A 102 -3.29 -28.21 36.97
N ALA A 103 -4.12 -29.08 36.41
CA ALA A 103 -5.57 -29.00 36.52
C ALA A 103 -5.99 -29.10 37.99
N ALA A 104 -6.67 -28.05 38.48
CA ALA A 104 -7.36 -28.09 39.76
C ALA A 104 -8.56 -29.08 39.70
N PRO A 105 -8.84 -29.84 40.77
CA PRO A 105 -9.91 -30.82 40.78
C PRO A 105 -11.29 -30.15 40.79
N ALA A 106 -12.24 -30.75 40.07
CA ALA A 106 -13.64 -30.34 40.04
C ALA A 106 -14.32 -30.51 41.42
N PRO A 107 -15.23 -29.60 41.82
CA PRO A 107 -15.99 -29.76 43.05
C PRO A 107 -17.05 -30.88 42.93
N PRO A 108 -17.45 -31.52 44.05
CA PRO A 108 -18.42 -32.61 44.07
C PRO A 108 -19.85 -32.15 43.75
N PRO A 109 -20.74 -33.06 43.31
CA PRO A 109 -22.13 -32.72 42.99
C PRO A 109 -22.93 -32.39 44.25
N ALA A 110 -23.62 -31.25 44.24
CA ALA A 110 -24.55 -30.87 45.29
C ALA A 110 -25.84 -31.71 45.24
N ALA A 111 -26.30 -32.15 46.41
CA ALA A 111 -27.54 -32.88 46.63
C ALA A 111 -28.78 -32.04 46.23
N PRO A 112 -29.91 -32.68 45.85
CA PRO A 112 -31.10 -31.99 45.39
C PRO A 112 -31.84 -31.28 46.54
N ALA A 113 -32.05 -29.97 46.39
CA ALA A 113 -32.91 -29.19 47.27
C ALA A 113 -34.40 -29.40 46.91
N ALA A 114 -35.23 -29.48 47.94
CA ALA A 114 -36.68 -29.66 47.89
C ALA A 114 -37.43 -28.56 47.08
N PRO A 115 -38.63 -28.84 46.55
CA PRO A 115 -39.36 -27.88 45.73
C PRO A 115 -39.94 -26.74 46.58
N ALA A 116 -39.62 -25.50 46.19
CA ALA A 116 -40.26 -24.28 46.70
C ALA A 116 -41.62 -24.05 46.00
N PRO A 117 -42.59 -23.36 46.65
CA PRO A 117 -43.95 -23.21 46.14
C PRO A 117 -44.03 -22.28 44.91
N ALA A 118 -45.04 -22.54 44.08
CA ALA A 118 -45.28 -21.90 42.79
C ALA A 118 -45.43 -20.36 42.89
N PRO A 119 -44.77 -19.57 42.01
CA PRO A 119 -44.99 -18.13 41.92
C PRO A 119 -46.36 -17.79 41.32
N ALA A 120 -47.01 -16.78 41.89
CA ALA A 120 -48.24 -16.19 41.36
C ALA A 120 -48.03 -15.62 39.94
N ALA A 121 -49.09 -15.65 39.14
CA ALA A 121 -49.11 -15.21 37.75
C ALA A 121 -48.66 -13.74 37.57
N PRO A 122 -47.87 -13.41 36.53
CA PRO A 122 -47.44 -12.04 36.29
C PRO A 122 -48.57 -11.20 35.71
N ALA A 123 -48.66 -9.95 36.16
CA ALA A 123 -49.52 -8.92 35.57
C ALA A 123 -49.03 -8.56 34.15
N PRO A 124 -49.90 -8.04 33.26
CA PRO A 124 -49.54 -7.66 31.90
C PRO A 124 -48.44 -6.58 31.90
N ALA A 125 -47.34 -6.85 31.21
CA ALA A 125 -46.25 -5.90 31.02
C ALA A 125 -46.71 -4.71 30.18
N ALA A 126 -46.43 -3.49 30.66
CA ALA A 126 -46.53 -2.27 29.87
C ALA A 126 -45.56 -2.31 28.68
N PRO A 127 -45.91 -1.72 27.52
CA PRO A 127 -45.04 -1.72 26.35
C PRO A 127 -43.73 -0.98 26.65
N ALA A 128 -42.61 -1.62 26.32
CA ALA A 128 -41.28 -1.03 26.43
C ALA A 128 -41.16 0.21 25.50
N PRO A 129 -40.47 1.29 25.94
CA PRO A 129 -40.18 2.42 25.07
C PRO A 129 -39.39 1.96 23.85
N ALA A 130 -39.80 2.39 22.65
CA ALA A 130 -39.07 2.15 21.42
C ALA A 130 -37.64 2.68 21.55
N ALA A 131 -36.66 1.87 21.15
CA ALA A 131 -35.26 2.28 21.06
C ALA A 131 -35.14 3.50 20.12
N PRO A 132 -34.34 4.52 20.48
CA PRO A 132 -34.12 5.66 19.60
C PRO A 132 -33.48 5.19 18.28
N ALA A 133 -34.00 5.71 17.17
CA ALA A 133 -33.47 5.44 15.85
C ALA A 133 -31.96 5.77 15.76
N PRO A 134 -31.17 5.01 14.99
CA PRO A 134 -29.75 5.31 14.81
C PRO A 134 -29.58 6.73 14.25
N ALA A 135 -28.69 7.49 14.88
CA ALA A 135 -28.34 8.83 14.42
C ALA A 135 -27.85 8.76 12.95
N PRO A 136 -28.21 9.74 12.10
CA PRO A 136 -27.75 9.77 10.71
C PRO A 136 -26.22 9.80 10.68
N ALA A 137 -25.63 8.92 9.85
CA ALA A 137 -24.20 8.95 9.58
C ALA A 137 -23.80 10.35 9.09
N PRO A 138 -22.65 10.91 9.53
CA PRO A 138 -22.17 12.19 9.02
C PRO A 138 -22.16 12.19 7.49
N ALA A 139 -22.86 13.14 6.88
CA ALA A 139 -22.87 13.28 5.43
C ALA A 139 -21.43 13.46 4.94
N ALA A 140 -21.02 12.62 3.97
CA ALA A 140 -19.76 12.79 3.28
C ALA A 140 -19.69 14.22 2.67
N PRO A 141 -18.51 14.86 2.62
CA PRO A 141 -18.39 16.21 2.09
C PRO A 141 -19.00 16.31 0.68
N ALA A 142 -19.97 17.21 0.51
CA ALA A 142 -20.49 17.55 -0.81
C ALA A 142 -19.38 18.26 -1.60
N GLY A 143 -18.90 17.65 -2.68
CA GLY A 143 -17.88 18.23 -3.57
C GLY A 143 -16.90 17.24 -4.19
N GLY A 144 -16.90 15.96 -3.79
CA GLY A 144 -16.12 14.89 -4.43
C GLY A 144 -16.87 14.19 -5.56
N SER A 145 -16.14 13.67 -6.55
CA SER A 145 -16.70 12.75 -7.55
C SER A 145 -16.99 11.39 -6.91
N ALA A 146 -17.91 10.59 -7.44
CA ALA A 146 -18.12 9.22 -6.95
C ALA A 146 -17.01 8.27 -7.46
N PRO A 147 -16.61 7.25 -6.69
CA PRO A 147 -15.74 6.17 -7.17
C PRO A 147 -16.31 5.44 -8.39
N SER A 148 -15.44 5.09 -9.35
CA SER A 148 -15.85 4.50 -10.63
C SER A 148 -16.32 3.05 -10.56
N ASN A 149 -15.93 2.30 -9.51
CA ASN A 149 -16.23 0.87 -9.37
C ASN A 149 -16.28 0.42 -7.90
N ALA A 150 -16.76 -0.80 -7.67
CA ALA A 150 -16.96 -1.35 -6.33
C ALA A 150 -15.68 -1.52 -5.50
N VAL A 151 -14.54 -1.83 -6.14
CA VAL A 151 -13.25 -1.96 -5.43
C VAL A 151 -12.77 -0.59 -4.97
N ALA A 152 -12.88 0.41 -5.83
CA ALA A 152 -12.58 1.81 -5.51
C ALA A 152 -13.49 2.36 -4.40
N GLN A 153 -14.80 2.08 -4.48
CA GLN A 153 -15.77 2.44 -3.44
C GLN A 153 -15.40 1.79 -2.10
N ARG A 154 -15.13 0.48 -2.08
CA ARG A 154 -14.75 -0.23 -0.85
C ARG A 154 -13.46 0.33 -0.25
N SER A 155 -12.46 0.61 -1.08
CA SER A 155 -11.20 1.23 -0.65
C SER A 155 -11.41 2.61 -0.04
N PHE A 156 -12.25 3.45 -0.67
CA PHE A 156 -12.61 4.77 -0.17
C PHE A 156 -13.37 4.72 1.16
N ASP A 157 -14.29 3.78 1.32
CA ASP A 157 -15.02 3.59 2.56
C ASP A 157 -14.09 3.15 3.70
N LEU A 158 -13.22 2.16 3.45
CA LEU A 158 -12.28 1.63 4.44
C LEU A 158 -11.33 2.71 4.96
N ILE A 159 -10.74 3.50 4.06
CA ILE A 159 -9.79 4.55 4.47
C ILE A 159 -10.48 5.67 5.25
N ASN A 160 -11.68 6.07 4.86
CA ASN A 160 -12.41 7.12 5.58
C ASN A 160 -12.94 6.64 6.92
N GLN A 161 -13.42 5.40 7.03
CA GLN A 161 -13.76 4.80 8.33
C GLN A 161 -12.54 4.77 9.25
N TYR A 162 -11.37 4.41 8.71
CA TYR A 162 -10.13 4.37 9.48
C TYR A 162 -9.65 5.76 9.91
N ARG A 163 -9.74 6.76 9.03
CA ARG A 163 -9.41 8.15 9.37
C ARG A 163 -10.32 8.71 10.45
N LEU A 164 -11.63 8.48 10.34
CA LEU A 164 -12.61 8.87 11.36
C LEU A 164 -12.32 8.20 12.71
N ALA A 165 -12.00 6.90 12.72
CA ALA A 165 -11.62 6.17 13.93
C ALA A 165 -10.33 6.70 14.59
N ASN A 166 -9.49 7.41 13.85
CA ASN A 166 -8.27 8.06 14.34
C ASN A 166 -8.42 9.58 14.53
N GLY A 167 -9.66 10.10 14.54
CA GLY A 167 -9.93 11.52 14.79
C GLY A 167 -9.55 12.45 13.64
N LEU A 168 -9.38 11.93 12.42
CA LEU A 168 -9.05 12.70 11.24
C LEU A 168 -10.28 12.98 10.38
N ALA A 169 -10.24 14.08 9.65
CA ALA A 169 -11.25 14.38 8.64
C ALA A 169 -11.23 13.34 7.50
N PRO A 170 -12.41 12.98 6.95
CA PRO A 170 -12.48 12.11 5.78
C PRO A 170 -11.86 12.81 4.57
N LEU A 171 -11.26 12.02 3.69
CA LEU A 171 -10.80 12.43 2.38
C LEU A 171 -11.98 12.61 1.43
N ARG A 172 -11.86 13.56 0.49
CA ARG A 172 -12.76 13.70 -0.65
C ARG A 172 -12.30 12.78 -1.77
N TYR A 173 -13.25 12.13 -2.46
CA TYR A 173 -12.88 11.35 -3.63
C TYR A 173 -12.71 12.26 -4.85
N ASN A 174 -11.62 12.06 -5.60
CA ASN A 174 -11.22 12.90 -6.71
C ASN A 174 -10.99 12.04 -7.96
N ALA A 175 -11.85 12.21 -8.98
CA ALA A 175 -11.80 11.42 -10.22
C ALA A 175 -10.49 11.61 -11.00
N GLY A 176 -9.83 12.76 -10.89
CA GLY A 176 -8.53 12.98 -11.51
C GLY A 176 -7.43 12.15 -10.85
N LEU A 177 -7.42 12.07 -9.51
CA LEU A 177 -6.52 11.16 -8.78
C LEU A 177 -6.83 9.69 -9.10
N GLU A 178 -8.10 9.32 -9.20
CA GLU A 178 -8.51 7.97 -9.63
C GLU A 178 -7.98 7.64 -11.03
N SER A 179 -8.07 8.57 -11.98
CA SER A 179 -7.55 8.36 -13.32
C SER A 179 -6.04 8.10 -13.33
N VAL A 180 -5.27 8.81 -12.51
CA VAL A 180 -3.82 8.59 -12.36
C VAL A 180 -3.55 7.23 -11.74
N ALA A 181 -4.22 6.92 -10.63
CA ALA A 181 -4.06 5.66 -9.91
C ALA A 181 -4.42 4.44 -10.77
N GLN A 182 -5.51 4.54 -11.55
CA GLN A 182 -5.98 3.48 -12.42
C GLN A 182 -5.04 3.27 -13.61
N ASN A 183 -4.56 4.34 -14.22
CA ASN A 183 -3.56 4.24 -15.28
C ASN A 183 -2.29 3.58 -14.77
N TRP A 184 -1.82 3.96 -13.57
CA TRP A 184 -0.63 3.34 -12.99
C TRP A 184 -0.84 1.87 -12.63
N SER A 185 -1.99 1.52 -12.06
CA SER A 185 -2.34 0.12 -11.79
C SER A 185 -2.36 -0.73 -13.06
N ASN A 186 -2.87 -0.19 -14.16
CA ASN A 186 -2.84 -0.86 -15.47
C ASN A 186 -1.41 -1.03 -16.00
N THR A 187 -0.55 -0.02 -15.84
CA THR A 187 0.88 -0.10 -16.19
C THR A 187 1.58 -1.17 -15.37
N MET A 188 1.46 -1.13 -14.04
CA MET A 188 2.03 -2.15 -13.15
C MET A 188 1.51 -3.54 -13.51
N MET A 189 0.23 -3.70 -13.82
CA MET A 189 -0.32 -5.01 -14.21
C MET A 189 0.34 -5.56 -15.48
N ARG A 190 0.48 -4.74 -16.52
CA ARG A 190 1.15 -5.13 -17.77
C ARG A 190 2.61 -5.50 -17.51
N ASP A 191 3.30 -4.65 -16.77
CA ASP A 191 4.72 -4.81 -16.47
C ASP A 191 4.95 -6.04 -15.57
N ILE A 192 4.16 -6.23 -14.52
CA ILE A 192 4.28 -7.41 -13.64
C ILE A 192 4.04 -8.70 -14.41
N ASN A 193 3.07 -8.72 -15.33
CA ASN A 193 2.82 -9.89 -16.17
C ASN A 193 3.97 -10.16 -17.16
N ALA A 194 4.71 -9.13 -17.59
CA ALA A 194 5.80 -9.26 -18.57
C ALA A 194 7.18 -9.51 -17.94
N GLN A 195 7.49 -8.86 -16.82
CA GLN A 195 8.82 -8.82 -16.18
C GLN A 195 8.79 -9.17 -14.69
N GLY A 196 7.67 -9.69 -14.18
CA GLY A 196 7.54 -10.11 -12.78
C GLY A 196 7.69 -8.95 -11.79
N SER A 197 8.33 -9.20 -10.66
CA SER A 197 8.46 -8.22 -9.56
C SER A 197 9.10 -6.89 -9.97
N ALA A 198 9.91 -6.86 -11.03
CA ALA A 198 10.49 -5.62 -11.56
C ALA A 198 9.43 -4.64 -12.09
N GLY A 199 8.24 -5.13 -12.44
CA GLY A 199 7.12 -4.29 -12.85
C GLY A 199 6.40 -3.58 -11.70
N PHE A 200 6.60 -4.02 -10.45
CA PHE A 200 5.94 -3.45 -9.29
C PHE A 200 6.77 -2.29 -8.72
N ARG A 201 6.33 -1.05 -8.99
CA ARG A 201 7.05 0.17 -8.61
C ARG A 201 6.12 1.38 -8.54
N HIS A 202 6.54 2.40 -7.80
CA HIS A 202 5.84 3.68 -7.74
C HIS A 202 5.84 4.41 -9.10
N ASN A 203 4.82 5.26 -9.31
CA ASN A 203 4.71 6.08 -10.50
C ASN A 203 5.77 7.19 -10.50
N PRO A 204 6.77 7.14 -11.40
CA PRO A 204 7.85 8.14 -11.42
C PRO A 204 7.34 9.53 -11.83
N ASP A 205 6.20 9.59 -12.52
CA ASP A 205 5.65 10.82 -13.12
C ASP A 205 4.37 11.29 -12.42
N ALA A 206 4.03 10.73 -11.24
CA ALA A 206 2.78 11.02 -10.54
C ALA A 206 2.54 12.53 -10.34
N SER A 207 3.58 13.26 -9.94
CA SER A 207 3.51 14.70 -9.66
C SER A 207 3.09 15.53 -10.88
N ALA A 208 3.48 15.11 -12.09
CA ALA A 208 3.11 15.75 -13.35
C ALA A 208 1.71 15.32 -13.85
N GLN A 209 1.24 14.15 -13.44
CA GLN A 209 -0.04 13.56 -13.86
C GLN A 209 -1.22 13.96 -12.95
N ILE A 210 -0.96 14.20 -11.67
CA ILE A 210 -1.97 14.65 -10.70
C ILE A 210 -2.54 16.01 -11.14
N PRO A 211 -3.88 16.21 -11.14
CA PRO A 211 -4.49 17.47 -11.56
C PRO A 211 -3.90 18.68 -10.83
N SER A 212 -3.56 19.73 -11.57
CA SER A 212 -2.90 20.94 -11.05
C SER A 212 -3.64 21.57 -9.85
N GLY A 213 -2.91 22.32 -9.01
CA GLY A 213 -3.45 23.00 -7.83
C GLY A 213 -3.28 22.23 -6.53
N TRP A 214 -2.56 21.10 -6.57
CA TRP A 214 -2.14 20.37 -5.38
C TRP A 214 -0.89 21.01 -4.74
N THR A 215 -0.73 20.84 -3.43
CA THR A 215 0.45 21.34 -2.67
C THR A 215 1.27 20.23 -2.01
N ARG A 216 0.66 19.06 -1.82
CA ARG A 216 1.31 17.80 -1.43
C ARG A 216 0.66 16.66 -2.17
N ALA A 217 1.42 15.60 -2.40
CA ALA A 217 0.94 14.34 -2.93
C ALA A 217 1.61 13.16 -2.21
N ALA A 218 0.93 12.02 -2.18
CA ALA A 218 1.46 10.76 -1.67
C ALA A 218 0.89 9.58 -2.48
N GLU A 219 1.59 8.45 -2.45
CA GLU A 219 1.18 7.22 -3.12
C GLU A 219 1.39 6.00 -2.21
N ASN A 220 0.40 5.10 -2.18
CA ASN A 220 0.57 3.74 -1.71
C ASN A 220 0.34 2.77 -2.87
N ILE A 221 1.15 1.71 -2.98
CA ILE A 221 0.89 0.61 -3.91
C ILE A 221 0.94 -0.73 -3.17
N ALA A 222 0.19 -1.72 -3.65
CA ALA A 222 0.21 -3.08 -3.12
C ALA A 222 -0.31 -4.09 -4.15
N VAL A 223 -0.02 -5.37 -3.90
CA VAL A 223 -0.67 -6.50 -4.56
C VAL A 223 -1.40 -7.30 -3.50
N ASN A 224 -2.71 -7.54 -3.68
CA ASN A 224 -3.48 -8.41 -2.80
C ASN A 224 -4.81 -8.87 -3.44
N ALA A 225 -5.54 -9.76 -2.79
CA ALA A 225 -6.73 -10.39 -3.35
C ALA A 225 -7.88 -9.39 -3.67
N ASP A 226 -8.11 -8.44 -2.77
CA ASP A 226 -9.24 -7.50 -2.80
C ASP A 226 -8.93 -6.21 -2.02
N ALA A 227 -9.90 -5.28 -1.99
CA ALA A 227 -9.76 -3.99 -1.31
C ALA A 227 -9.51 -4.11 0.20
N ASP A 228 -10.14 -5.08 0.87
CA ASP A 228 -9.99 -5.29 2.31
C ASP A 228 -8.58 -5.79 2.64
N ALA A 229 -8.08 -6.75 1.85
CA ALA A 229 -6.73 -7.29 2.02
C ALA A 229 -5.64 -6.25 1.66
N LEU A 230 -5.86 -5.45 0.61
CA LEU A 230 -5.00 -4.32 0.27
C LEU A 230 -4.94 -3.30 1.42
N PHE A 231 -6.10 -2.92 1.96
CA PHE A 231 -6.20 -1.98 3.07
C PHE A 231 -5.50 -2.51 4.35
N ALA A 232 -5.73 -3.78 4.69
CA ALA A 232 -5.07 -4.41 5.83
C ALA A 232 -3.53 -4.40 5.68
N ALA A 233 -3.02 -4.68 4.47
CA ALA A 233 -1.59 -4.64 4.19
C ALA A 233 -1.00 -3.23 4.33
N TRP A 234 -1.67 -2.20 3.80
CA TRP A 234 -1.23 -0.81 3.97
C TRP A 234 -1.29 -0.36 5.43
N LYS A 235 -2.31 -0.77 6.18
CA LYS A 235 -2.44 -0.43 7.61
C LYS A 235 -1.34 -1.06 8.46
N ALA A 236 -0.92 -2.29 8.14
CA ALA A 236 0.15 -2.99 8.85
C ALA A 236 1.55 -2.45 8.54
N SER A 237 1.71 -1.68 7.46
CA SER A 237 2.98 -1.10 7.04
C SER A 237 3.13 0.34 7.56
N PRO A 238 4.13 0.67 8.40
CA PRO A 238 4.26 2.01 8.98
C PRO A 238 4.30 3.15 7.95
N GLY A 239 5.01 2.97 6.83
CA GLY A 239 5.12 3.98 5.77
C GLY A 239 3.79 4.23 5.05
N HIS A 240 3.10 3.16 4.63
CA HIS A 240 1.79 3.29 3.97
C HIS A 240 0.72 3.82 4.93
N ASN A 241 0.75 3.38 6.19
CA ASN A 241 -0.16 3.83 7.23
C ASN A 241 0.02 5.33 7.53
N ALA A 242 1.25 5.83 7.49
CA ALA A 242 1.54 7.26 7.64
C ALA A 242 0.86 8.10 6.54
N ASN A 243 0.83 7.62 5.29
CA ASN A 243 0.07 8.28 4.22
C ASN A 243 -1.43 8.28 4.51
N MET A 244 -2.01 7.14 4.89
CA MET A 244 -3.45 7.03 5.18
C MET A 244 -3.90 7.91 6.36
N LEU A 245 -3.02 8.15 7.34
CA LEU A 245 -3.26 8.97 8.51
C LEU A 245 -2.66 10.39 8.42
N ASN A 246 -2.18 10.81 7.25
CA ASN A 246 -1.68 12.17 7.10
C ASN A 246 -2.84 13.17 7.12
N ALA A 247 -2.87 14.02 8.14
CA ALA A 247 -3.90 15.04 8.34
C ALA A 247 -3.87 16.16 7.28
N GLY A 248 -2.74 16.33 6.59
CA GLY A 248 -2.58 17.33 5.54
C GLY A 248 -3.19 16.93 4.21
N LEU A 249 -3.45 15.63 3.97
CA LEU A 249 -4.08 15.15 2.74
C LEU A 249 -5.59 15.35 2.80
N THR A 250 -6.16 15.81 1.68
CA THR A 250 -7.59 16.18 1.59
C THR A 250 -8.34 15.35 0.57
N ASP A 251 -7.65 14.82 -0.45
CA ASP A 251 -8.25 14.14 -1.58
C ASP A 251 -7.61 12.77 -1.81
N PHE A 252 -8.42 11.86 -2.36
CA PHE A 252 -8.09 10.46 -2.58
C PHE A 252 -8.56 10.01 -3.96
N GLY A 253 -7.76 9.16 -4.60
CA GLY A 253 -8.15 8.40 -5.78
C GLY A 253 -7.58 6.99 -5.71
N PHE A 254 -8.30 6.03 -6.27
CA PHE A 254 -7.93 4.62 -6.22
C PHE A 254 -7.97 3.97 -7.60
N GLY A 255 -6.96 3.17 -7.90
CA GLY A 255 -6.92 2.33 -9.08
C GLY A 255 -6.56 0.91 -8.73
N SER A 256 -7.05 -0.05 -9.51
CA SER A 256 -6.60 -1.44 -9.42
C SER A 256 -6.71 -2.17 -10.74
N ALA A 257 -5.86 -3.17 -10.95
CA ALA A 257 -5.90 -4.03 -12.12
C ALA A 257 -5.61 -5.48 -11.73
N ARG A 258 -6.30 -6.42 -12.37
CA ARG A 258 -6.14 -7.86 -12.12
C ARG A 258 -4.88 -8.36 -12.83
N LEU A 259 -3.98 -8.95 -12.07
CA LEU A 259 -2.83 -9.68 -12.61
C LEU A 259 -3.27 -10.98 -13.29
N SER A 260 -2.46 -11.48 -14.21
CA SER A 260 -2.73 -12.77 -14.85
C SER A 260 -2.53 -13.91 -13.86
N ALA A 261 -3.18 -15.06 -14.09
CA ALA A 261 -2.99 -16.24 -13.25
C ALA A 261 -1.53 -16.74 -13.25
N GLY A 262 -0.76 -16.46 -14.31
CA GLY A 262 0.67 -16.78 -14.42
C GLY A 262 1.61 -15.72 -13.83
N SER A 263 1.09 -14.63 -13.26
CA SER A 263 1.89 -13.64 -12.53
C SER A 263 2.61 -14.30 -11.34
N PRO A 264 3.80 -13.84 -10.94
CA PRO A 264 4.43 -14.28 -9.69
C PRO A 264 3.57 -14.01 -8.44
N TYR A 265 2.55 -13.15 -8.54
CA TYR A 265 1.59 -12.88 -7.46
C TYR A 265 0.23 -13.56 -7.66
N GLY A 266 0.09 -14.42 -8.68
CA GLY A 266 -1.19 -15.02 -9.08
C GLY A 266 -2.22 -14.00 -9.57
N ALA A 267 -3.48 -14.41 -9.67
CA ALA A 267 -4.58 -13.58 -10.17
C ALA A 267 -5.08 -12.49 -9.18
N GLN A 268 -4.17 -11.92 -8.40
CA GLN A 268 -4.44 -10.86 -7.42
C GLN A 268 -4.68 -9.50 -8.11
N LEU A 269 -5.10 -8.50 -7.33
CA LEU A 269 -5.14 -7.11 -7.76
C LEU A 269 -3.79 -6.46 -7.45
N VAL A 270 -3.19 -5.80 -8.43
CA VAL A 270 -2.22 -4.72 -8.17
C VAL A 270 -2.97 -3.40 -8.11
N ALA A 271 -2.69 -2.58 -7.11
CA ALA A 271 -3.46 -1.37 -6.83
C ALA A 271 -2.58 -0.18 -6.43
N THR A 272 -3.11 1.01 -6.70
CA THR A 272 -2.55 2.31 -6.36
C THR A 272 -3.57 3.14 -5.58
N GLN A 273 -3.16 3.75 -4.47
CA GLN A 273 -3.83 4.88 -3.84
C GLN A 273 -3.03 6.14 -4.13
N ASN A 274 -3.65 7.14 -4.77
CA ASN A 274 -3.07 8.48 -4.86
C ASN A 274 -3.79 9.43 -3.93
N PHE A 275 -3.02 10.28 -3.28
CA PHE A 275 -3.50 11.31 -2.38
C PHE A 275 -2.98 12.67 -2.83
N ALA A 276 -3.76 13.71 -2.56
CA ALA A 276 -3.27 15.07 -2.71
C ALA A 276 -3.90 16.03 -1.69
N THR A 277 -3.23 17.16 -1.50
CA THR A 277 -3.75 18.31 -0.76
C THR A 277 -4.18 19.38 -1.76
N TYR A 278 -5.48 19.63 -1.86
CA TYR A 278 -6.04 20.76 -2.59
C TYR A 278 -6.59 21.80 -1.62
N ALA A 279 -6.75 23.04 -2.09
CA ALA A 279 -7.51 24.04 -1.36
C ALA A 279 -8.93 23.53 -1.08
N LYS A 280 -9.48 23.95 0.06
CA LYS A 280 -10.85 23.61 0.47
C LYS A 280 -11.86 24.38 -0.36
#